data_AF-A0A6G1R704-F1
#
_entry.id   AF-A0A6G1R704-F1
#
_cell.length_a   1.000
_cell.length_b   1.000
_cell.length_c   1.000
_cell.angle_alpha   90.00
_cell.angle_beta   90.00
_cell.angle_gamma   90.00
#
_symmetry.space_group_name_H-M   'P 1'
#
loop_
_entity.id
_entity.type
_entity.pdbx_description
1 polymer ?
#
loop_
_entity_poly.entity_id
_entity_poly.type
_entity_poly.pdbx_seq_one_letter_code
_entity_poly.pdbx_strand_id
1 'polypeptide(L)'
;EEPFNEHWQTVYSLCHPCHIHYDLIGKYETLEEDSNYILQLAGVGNYLKFPTYAKSTRTTDEMTTEFFQNISSEHQTQLYEVYKLDFLMFNYSVPSYLKLE
;
A
#
# COMPACT_ATOMS: atom_id res chain seq x y z
N GLU A 1 19.17 -17.86 -2.05
CA GLU A 1 18.48 -16.70 -2.66
C GLU A 1 18.79 -15.49 -1.81
N GLU A 2 19.06 -14.34 -2.43
CA GLU A 2 19.21 -13.11 -1.67
C GLU A 2 17.84 -12.64 -1.18
N PRO A 3 17.75 -12.05 0.03
CA PRO A 3 16.50 -11.52 0.53
C PRO A 3 16.01 -10.40 -0.41
N PHE A 4 14.68 -10.29 -0.56
CA PHE A 4 14.07 -9.14 -1.21
C PHE A 4 14.58 -7.86 -0.55
N ASN A 5 14.88 -6.85 -1.37
CA ASN A 5 15.08 -5.49 -0.88
C ASN A 5 13.82 -5.06 -0.10
N GLU A 6 14.02 -4.34 1.00
CA GLU A 6 12.96 -3.92 1.92
C GLU A 6 11.87 -3.08 1.25
N HIS A 7 12.19 -2.36 0.17
CA HIS A 7 11.21 -1.58 -0.60
C HIS A 7 10.31 -2.45 -1.50
N TRP A 8 10.73 -3.67 -1.82
CA TRP A 8 10.00 -4.63 -2.65
C TRP A 8 9.52 -5.86 -1.86
N GLN A 9 9.69 -5.84 -0.53
CA GLN A 9 9.21 -6.89 0.33
C GLN A 9 7.70 -6.75 0.56
N THR A 10 7.01 -7.88 0.73
CA THR A 10 5.60 -7.92 1.12
C THR A 10 5.40 -7.36 2.53
N VAL A 11 4.27 -6.70 2.76
CA VAL A 11 3.91 -6.17 4.09
C VAL A 11 3.72 -7.31 5.08
N TYR A 12 3.15 -8.43 4.64
CA TYR A 12 3.05 -9.64 5.46
C TYR A 12 4.42 -10.08 6.04
N SER A 13 5.45 -10.11 5.20
CA SER A 13 6.79 -10.52 5.61
C SER A 13 7.52 -9.44 6.40
N LEU A 14 7.41 -8.16 6.00
CA LEU A 14 8.14 -7.07 6.64
C LEU A 14 7.55 -6.67 8.01
N CYS A 15 6.24 -6.65 8.12
CA CYS A 15 5.53 -6.13 9.29
C CYS A 15 4.94 -7.23 10.18
N HIS A 16 4.92 -8.49 9.74
CA HIS A 16 4.40 -9.62 10.54
C HIS A 16 3.03 -9.36 11.22
N PRO A 17 2.00 -8.92 10.48
CA PRO A 17 0.71 -8.50 11.05
C PRO A 17 -0.06 -9.62 11.78
N CYS A 18 0.30 -10.89 11.56
CA CYS A 18 -0.27 -12.02 12.30
C CYS A 18 0.39 -12.27 13.66
N HIS A 19 1.60 -11.73 13.88
CA HIS A 19 2.39 -11.94 15.09
C HIS A 19 2.46 -10.70 15.98
N ILE A 20 2.33 -9.51 15.39
CA ILE A 20 2.34 -8.23 16.10
C ILE A 20 0.91 -7.73 16.24
N HIS A 21 0.52 -7.39 17.47
CA HIS A 21 -0.78 -6.79 17.75
C HIS A 21 -0.71 -5.28 17.53
N TYR A 22 -1.03 -4.85 16.31
CA TYR A 22 -1.07 -3.43 15.96
C TYR A 22 -2.35 -2.78 16.49
N ASP A 23 -2.19 -1.64 17.18
CA ASP A 23 -3.33 -0.81 17.60
C ASP A 23 -3.98 -0.11 16.40
N LEU A 24 -3.19 0.22 15.36
CA LEU A 24 -3.64 0.87 14.13
C LEU A 24 -2.95 0.30 12.89
N ILE A 25 -3.70 0.23 11.78
CA ILE A 25 -3.18 -0.05 10.44
C ILE A 25 -3.67 1.09 9.53
N GLY A 26 -2.75 1.91 9.04
CA GLY A 26 -3.06 3.03 8.14
C GLY A 26 -2.87 2.67 6.67
N LYS A 27 -3.45 3.49 5.78
CA LYS A 27 -3.31 3.36 4.32
C LYS A 27 -2.86 4.67 3.68
N TYR A 28 -2.15 4.59 2.56
CA TYR A 28 -1.73 5.80 1.84
C TYR A 28 -2.92 6.58 1.27
N GLU A 29 -4.00 5.87 0.90
CA GLU A 29 -5.25 6.46 0.43
C GLU A 29 -5.94 7.33 1.49
N THR A 30 -5.79 6.99 2.77
CA THR A 30 -6.35 7.68 3.93
C THR A 30 -5.27 8.35 4.77
N LEU A 31 -4.06 8.57 4.22
CA LEU A 31 -2.87 9.00 4.98
C LEU A 31 -3.14 10.22 5.85
N GLU A 32 -3.81 11.25 5.32
CA GLU A 32 -4.10 12.46 6.08
C GLU A 32 -5.07 12.18 7.24
N GLU A 33 -6.13 11.41 6.98
CA GLU A 33 -7.13 11.06 8.00
C GLU A 33 -6.50 10.21 9.10
N ASP A 34 -5.83 9.13 8.73
CA ASP A 34 -5.15 8.20 9.65
C ASP A 34 -4.09 8.94 10.49
N SER A 35 -3.29 9.81 9.85
CA SER A 35 -2.26 10.55 10.57
C SER A 35 -2.85 11.55 11.57
N ASN A 36 -3.93 12.24 11.19
CA ASN A 36 -4.62 13.15 12.12
C ASN A 36 -5.29 12.38 13.26
N TYR A 37 -5.84 11.20 13.00
CA TYR A 37 -6.40 10.34 14.04
C TYR A 37 -5.33 9.89 15.04
N ILE A 38 -4.15 9.48 14.56
CA ILE A 38 -3.00 9.15 15.43
C ILE A 38 -2.60 10.34 16.30
N LEU A 39 -2.56 11.56 15.76
CA LEU A 39 -2.26 12.76 16.55
C LEU A 39 -3.31 13.04 17.63
N GLN A 40 -4.59 12.74 17.35
CA GLN A 40 -5.66 12.83 18.36
C GLN A 40 -5.46 11.80 19.48
N LEU A 41 -5.17 10.55 19.14
CA LEU A 41 -4.88 9.50 20.13
C LEU A 41 -3.65 9.83 21.00
N ALA A 42 -2.64 10.49 20.41
CA ALA A 42 -1.47 10.96 21.14
C ALA A 42 -1.73 12.20 22.02
N GLY A 43 -2.94 12.77 22.01
CA GLY A 43 -3.31 13.94 22.82
C GLY A 43 -2.79 15.28 22.28
N VAL A 44 -2.25 15.30 21.07
CA VAL A 44 -1.61 16.49 20.47
C VAL A 44 -2.41 17.10 19.31
N GLY A 45 -3.50 16.45 18.90
CA GLY A 45 -4.32 16.87 17.74
C GLY A 45 -4.96 18.25 17.84
N ASN A 46 -4.96 18.89 19.02
CA ASN A 46 -5.50 20.25 19.19
C ASN A 46 -4.53 21.35 18.72
N TYR A 47 -3.24 21.06 18.60
CA TYR A 47 -2.21 22.04 18.23
C TYR A 47 -1.23 21.53 17.16
N LEU A 48 -1.24 20.22 16.88
CA LEU A 48 -0.57 19.63 15.72
C LEU A 48 -1.60 19.07 14.75
N LYS A 49 -1.37 19.32 13.46
CA LYS A 49 -2.15 18.76 12.37
C LYS A 49 -1.20 18.16 11.34
N PHE A 50 -1.55 17.02 10.79
CA PHE A 50 -0.82 16.47 9.66
C PHE A 50 -0.92 17.43 8.46
N PRO A 51 0.17 17.69 7.73
CA PRO A 51 0.16 18.61 6.62
C PRO A 51 -0.80 18.16 5.51
N THR A 52 -1.74 19.03 5.16
CA THR A 52 -2.61 18.88 3.97
C THR A 52 -1.76 19.17 2.73
N TYR A 53 -1.12 18.17 2.15
CA TYR A 53 -0.36 18.36 0.91
C TYR A 53 -1.34 18.52 -0.26
N ALA A 54 -1.52 19.76 -0.73
CA ALA A 54 -2.37 20.09 -1.89
C ALA A 54 -1.84 19.54 -3.25
N LYS A 55 -0.72 18.82 -3.25
CA LYS A 55 -0.02 18.33 -4.45
C LYS A 55 0.70 17.00 -4.21
N SER A 56 0.02 15.98 -3.67
CA SER A 56 0.55 14.65 -3.90
C SER A 56 0.32 14.32 -5.38
N THR A 57 1.40 14.16 -6.14
CA THR A 57 1.36 13.46 -7.42
C THR A 57 1.04 12.00 -7.12
N ARG A 58 -0.23 11.73 -6.85
CA ARG A 58 -0.73 10.39 -6.61
C ARG A 58 -0.69 9.66 -7.94
N THR A 59 -0.08 8.47 -7.96
CA THR A 59 -0.23 7.56 -9.09
C THR A 59 -1.72 7.24 -9.25
N THR A 60 -2.25 7.51 -10.43
CA THR A 60 -3.64 7.20 -10.77
C THR A 60 -3.71 5.85 -11.46
N ASP A 61 -4.92 5.32 -11.59
CA ASP A 61 -5.13 4.05 -12.28
C ASP A 61 -4.76 4.14 -13.76
N GLU A 62 -4.97 5.32 -14.39
CA GLU A 62 -4.57 5.57 -15.77
C GLU A 62 -3.05 5.54 -15.94
N MET A 63 -2.32 6.22 -15.04
CA MET A 63 -0.85 6.19 -15.05
C MET A 63 -0.34 4.76 -14.83
N THR A 64 -0.91 4.03 -13.88
CA THR A 64 -0.52 2.65 -13.61
C THR A 64 -0.78 1.75 -14.82
N THR A 65 -1.93 1.93 -15.48
CA THR A 65 -2.26 1.21 -16.72
C THR A 65 -1.21 1.47 -17.81
N GLU A 66 -0.80 2.73 -18.00
CA GLU A 66 0.24 3.11 -18.96
C GLU A 66 1.59 2.47 -18.63
N PHE A 67 1.99 2.43 -17.36
CA PHE A 67 3.25 1.81 -16.94
C PHE A 67 3.24 0.29 -17.12
N PHE A 68 2.11 -0.36 -16.90
CA PHE A 68 1.99 -1.82 -16.98
C PHE A 68 1.73 -2.33 -18.41
N GLN A 69 1.38 -1.46 -19.36
CA GLN A 69 0.93 -1.87 -20.69
C GLN A 69 1.93 -2.78 -21.44
N ASN A 70 3.24 -2.53 -21.26
CA ASN A 70 4.34 -3.19 -21.95
C ASN A 70 4.93 -4.40 -21.20
N ILE A 71 4.39 -4.72 -20.02
CA ILE A 71 4.79 -5.89 -19.24
C ILE A 71 3.94 -7.08 -19.73
N SER A 72 4.57 -8.25 -19.97
CA SER A 72 3.85 -9.46 -20.37
C SER A 72 2.83 -9.90 -19.30
N SER A 73 1.74 -10.53 -19.73
CA SER A 73 0.73 -11.11 -18.83
C SER A 73 1.35 -12.09 -17.83
N GLU A 74 2.29 -12.92 -18.29
CA GLU A 74 3.05 -13.84 -17.43
C GLU A 74 3.77 -13.09 -16.28
N HIS A 75 4.54 -12.04 -16.58
CA HIS A 75 5.24 -11.29 -15.54
C HIS A 75 4.27 -10.51 -14.64
N GLN A 76 3.16 -9.99 -15.17
CA GLN A 76 2.12 -9.35 -14.36
C GLN A 76 1.47 -10.35 -13.39
N THR A 77 1.22 -11.58 -13.85
CA THR A 77 0.67 -12.66 -13.04
C THR A 77 1.65 -13.07 -11.94
N GLN A 78 2.93 -13.29 -12.30
CA GLN A 78 3.97 -13.60 -11.32
C GLN A 78 4.13 -12.50 -10.27
N LEU A 79 4.12 -11.23 -10.70
CA LEU A 79 4.17 -10.09 -9.78
C LEU A 79 2.95 -10.03 -8.86
N TYR A 80 1.75 -10.26 -9.38
CA TYR A 80 0.54 -10.30 -8.57
C TYR A 80 0.60 -11.42 -7.53
N GLU A 81 1.05 -12.62 -7.90
CA GLU A 81 1.19 -13.74 -6.97
C GLU A 81 2.17 -13.44 -5.82
N VAL A 82 3.23 -12.65 -6.05
CA VAL A 82 4.12 -12.19 -4.96
C VAL A 82 3.35 -11.37 -3.90
N TYR A 83 2.49 -10.45 -4.32
CA TYR A 83 1.78 -9.54 -3.43
C TYR A 83 0.34 -9.97 -3.07
N LYS A 84 -0.15 -11.09 -3.63
CA LYS A 84 -1.53 -11.55 -3.49
C LYS A 84 -2.01 -11.66 -2.05
N LEU A 85 -1.14 -12.13 -1.15
CA LEU A 85 -1.48 -12.24 0.27
C LEU A 85 -1.73 -10.87 0.90
N ASP A 86 -0.92 -9.86 0.55
CA ASP A 86 -1.12 -8.50 1.04
C ASP A 86 -2.44 -7.92 0.50
N PHE A 87 -2.76 -8.14 -0.78
CA PHE A 87 -4.04 -7.73 -1.36
C PHE A 87 -5.23 -8.30 -0.57
N LEU A 88 -5.19 -9.61 -0.29
CA LEU A 88 -6.25 -10.28 0.47
C LEU A 88 -6.31 -9.78 1.92
N MET A 89 -5.16 -9.66 2.58
CA MET A 89 -5.07 -9.29 3.99
C MET A 89 -5.55 -7.86 4.26
N PHE A 90 -5.22 -6.92 3.38
CA PHE A 90 -5.56 -5.51 3.54
C PHE A 90 -6.79 -5.08 2.73
N ASN A 91 -7.54 -6.07 2.21
CA ASN A 91 -8.81 -5.89 1.51
C ASN A 91 -8.70 -4.96 0.30
N TYR A 92 -7.65 -5.15 -0.51
CA TYR A 92 -7.51 -4.52 -1.82
C TYR A 92 -8.09 -5.42 -2.90
N SER A 93 -8.83 -4.84 -3.84
CA SER A 93 -9.30 -5.56 -5.02
C SER A 93 -8.16 -5.79 -6.01
N VAL A 94 -8.27 -6.85 -6.81
CA VAL A 94 -7.37 -7.06 -7.95
C VAL A 94 -7.52 -5.87 -8.92
N PRO A 95 -6.43 -5.17 -9.26
CA PRO A 95 -6.52 -4.04 -10.16
C PRO A 95 -6.93 -4.46 -11.57
N SER A 96 -7.89 -3.74 -12.17
CA SER A 96 -8.44 -4.07 -13.49
C SER A 96 -7.44 -3.91 -14.65
N TYR A 97 -6.35 -3.18 -14.44
CA TYR A 97 -5.30 -2.99 -15.44
C TYR A 97 -4.36 -4.20 -15.56
N LEU A 98 -4.40 -5.15 -14.62
CA LEU A 98 -3.56 -6.34 -14.67
C LEU A 98 -4.10 -7.35 -15.70
N LYS A 99 -3.22 -7.85 -16.54
CA LYS A 99 -3.49 -8.92 -17.49
C LYS A 99 -3.12 -10.26 -16.85
N LEU A 100 -4.04 -10.78 -16.02
CA LEU A 100 -3.87 -12.07 -15.35
C LEU A 100 -4.37 -13.19 -16.26
N GLU A 101 -3.53 -14.19 -16.51
CA GLU A 101 -3.86 -15.40 -17.28
C GLU A 101 -4.21 -16.60 -16.39
#